data_AF-A0ABD0PGP3-F1
#
_entry.id   AF-A0ABD0PGP3-F1
#
_cell.length_a   1.000
_cell.length_b   1.000
_cell.length_c   1.000
_cell.angle_alpha   90.00
_cell.angle_beta   90.00
_cell.angle_gamma   90.00
#
_symmetry.space_group_name_H-M   'P 1'
#
loop_
_entity.id
_entity.type
_entity.pdbx_description
1 polymer ?
#
loop_
_entity_poly.entity_id
_entity_poly.type
_entity_poly.pdbx_seq_one_letter_code
_entity_poly.pdbx_strand_id
1 'polypeptide(L)'
;IGYATLVVILCVLRTTGMAEELVPISWALVLGWSNVMYFARGFEMLGPYVIVIQKTIFGDMTKFMWLSLIFLIGFSAAVWMYYMTQESLAVPQYRSFPITVFTQFELSIGLIDLPVDHTLYTHPVVHCVHICFSVISYILLFNLLIAMMSDTQWRVTQERDELWRTQVVATTLMLERRLPLRLWPRLGVCGLAFGLGERWYLRVEDRNDPLVQKMRRYITAFSKEGEPPKEKEETSKPDPDNVPPEANSVVKSRPRIQRRPIKCWQLIRQSIE
;
A
#
# COMPACT_ATOMS: atom_id res chain seq x y z
N ILE A 1 -22.28 -7.28 2.95
CA ILE A 1 -23.67 -7.21 2.44
C ILE A 1 -23.89 -8.22 1.31
N GLY A 2 -23.15 -8.15 0.19
CA GLY A 2 -23.32 -9.07 -0.95
C GLY A 2 -23.23 -10.58 -0.64
N TYR A 3 -22.31 -11.00 0.23
CA TYR A 3 -22.25 -12.40 0.66
C TYR A 3 -23.46 -12.83 1.51
N ALA A 4 -23.87 -11.99 2.46
CA ALA A 4 -25.02 -12.28 3.30
C ALA A 4 -26.31 -12.38 2.46
N THR A 5 -26.49 -11.51 1.46
CA THR A 5 -27.61 -11.60 0.52
C THR A 5 -27.54 -12.87 -0.33
N LEU A 6 -26.36 -13.28 -0.79
CA LEU A 6 -26.19 -14.53 -1.54
C LEU A 6 -26.50 -15.77 -0.70
N VAL A 7 -26.05 -15.82 0.56
CA VAL A 7 -26.38 -16.91 1.49
C VAL A 7 -27.89 -16.97 1.76
N VAL A 8 -28.57 -15.84 1.89
CA VAL A 8 -30.04 -15.79 2.05
C VAL A 8 -30.75 -16.27 0.78
N ILE A 9 -30.33 -15.82 -0.40
CA ILE A 9 -30.85 -16.29 -1.70
C ILE A 9 -30.67 -17.80 -1.84
N LEU A 10 -29.52 -18.32 -1.42
CA LEU A 10 -29.21 -19.75 -1.43
C LEU A 10 -30.11 -20.54 -0.47
N CYS A 11 -30.37 -19.99 0.71
CA CYS A 11 -31.30 -20.58 1.67
C CYS A 11 -32.73 -20.64 1.10
N VAL A 12 -33.19 -19.57 0.44
CA VAL A 12 -34.50 -19.53 -0.23
C VAL A 12 -34.57 -20.53 -1.39
N LEU A 13 -33.56 -20.57 -2.25
CA LEU A 13 -33.49 -21.53 -3.38
C LEU A 13 -33.51 -22.98 -2.90
N ARG A 14 -32.83 -23.25 -1.78
CA ARG A 14 -32.81 -24.58 -1.18
C ARG A 14 -34.14 -24.98 -0.55
N THR A 15 -34.92 -24.01 -0.09
CA THR A 15 -36.31 -24.27 0.37
C THR A 15 -37.30 -24.45 -0.77
N THR A 16 -37.03 -23.89 -1.96
CA THR A 16 -37.89 -24.04 -3.15
C THR A 16 -37.53 -25.26 -4.02
N GLY A 17 -36.42 -25.95 -3.73
CA GLY A 17 -36.05 -27.22 -4.37
C GLY A 17 -35.70 -27.10 -5.85
N MET A 18 -35.13 -25.98 -6.28
CA MET A 18 -34.80 -25.74 -7.68
C MET A 18 -33.48 -26.43 -8.08
N ALA A 19 -33.47 -27.10 -9.24
CA ALA A 19 -32.32 -27.90 -9.69
C ALA A 19 -31.03 -27.09 -10.01
N GLU A 20 -31.12 -25.76 -10.15
CA GLU A 20 -29.96 -24.90 -10.45
C GLU A 20 -29.20 -24.38 -9.21
N GLU A 21 -29.35 -25.05 -8.05
CA GLU A 21 -28.69 -24.67 -6.79
C GLU A 21 -27.14 -24.66 -6.86
N LEU A 22 -26.53 -25.43 -7.76
CA LEU A 22 -25.07 -25.59 -7.86
C LEU A 22 -24.33 -24.28 -8.22
N VAL A 23 -24.94 -23.45 -9.06
CA VAL A 23 -24.35 -22.18 -9.50
C VAL A 23 -24.19 -21.21 -8.30
N PRO A 24 -25.26 -20.81 -7.60
CA PRO A 24 -25.13 -19.90 -6.46
C PRO A 24 -24.31 -20.48 -5.31
N ILE A 25 -24.27 -21.80 -5.11
CA ILE A 25 -23.35 -22.45 -4.16
C ILE A 25 -21.89 -22.18 -4.50
N SER A 26 -21.52 -22.35 -5.77
CA SER A 26 -20.16 -22.09 -6.23
C SER A 26 -19.75 -20.63 -6.00
N TRP A 27 -20.65 -19.69 -6.35
CA TRP A 27 -20.46 -18.26 -6.12
C TRP A 27 -20.37 -17.91 -4.62
N ALA A 28 -21.23 -18.49 -3.79
CA ALA A 28 -21.21 -18.27 -2.34
C ALA A 28 -19.92 -18.79 -1.71
N LEU A 29 -19.40 -19.93 -2.16
CA LEU A 29 -18.13 -20.47 -1.66
C LEU A 29 -16.95 -19.55 -1.99
N VAL A 30 -16.85 -19.08 -3.22
CA VAL A 30 -15.79 -18.13 -3.66
C VAL A 30 -15.87 -16.83 -2.86
N LEU A 31 -17.07 -16.30 -2.64
CA LEU A 31 -17.27 -15.10 -1.83
C LEU A 31 -17.04 -15.34 -0.33
N GLY A 32 -17.29 -16.56 0.15
CA GLY A 32 -16.96 -16.99 1.50
C GLY A 32 -15.46 -16.90 1.75
N TRP A 33 -14.65 -17.46 0.85
CA TRP A 33 -13.19 -17.34 0.90
C TRP A 33 -12.72 -15.89 0.71
N SER A 34 -13.36 -15.12 -0.15
CA SER A 34 -13.09 -13.68 -0.30
C SER A 34 -13.37 -12.90 1.00
N ASN A 35 -14.39 -13.28 1.77
CA ASN A 35 -14.66 -12.69 3.07
C ASN A 35 -13.67 -13.13 4.16
N VAL A 36 -13.07 -14.32 4.06
CA VAL A 36 -11.98 -14.70 4.95
C VAL A 36 -10.82 -13.70 4.82
N MET A 37 -10.51 -13.24 3.59
CA MET A 37 -9.53 -12.17 3.39
C MET A 37 -9.97 -10.84 4.04
N TYR A 38 -11.27 -10.55 4.10
CA TYR A 38 -11.78 -9.40 4.85
C TYR A 38 -11.51 -9.53 6.36
N PHE A 39 -11.75 -10.70 6.94
CA PHE A 39 -11.42 -10.96 8.35
C PHE A 39 -9.92 -10.99 8.62
N ALA A 40 -9.11 -11.31 7.62
CA ALA A 40 -7.65 -11.27 7.72
C ALA A 40 -7.12 -9.86 8.07
N ARG A 41 -7.91 -8.80 7.84
CA ARG A 41 -7.63 -7.43 8.27
C ARG A 41 -7.49 -7.26 9.79
N GLY A 42 -8.18 -8.11 10.57
CA GLY A 42 -8.14 -8.09 12.03
C GLY A 42 -6.85 -8.68 12.61
N PHE A 43 -6.07 -9.40 11.81
CA PHE A 43 -4.75 -9.85 12.22
C PHE A 43 -3.75 -8.74 11.99
N GLU A 44 -3.00 -8.47 13.03
CA GLU A 44 -2.07 -7.36 13.05
C GLU A 44 -0.91 -7.51 12.06
N MET A 45 -0.48 -8.75 11.83
CA MET A 45 0.61 -9.05 10.89
C MET A 45 0.18 -9.01 9.41
N LEU A 46 -1.09 -9.30 9.12
CA LEU A 46 -1.61 -9.45 7.75
C LEU A 46 -2.47 -8.25 7.33
N GLY A 47 -3.00 -7.50 8.29
CA GLY A 47 -3.96 -6.43 8.06
C GLY A 47 -3.45 -5.31 7.19
N PRO A 48 -2.24 -4.76 7.42
CA PRO A 48 -1.66 -3.75 6.54
C PRO A 48 -1.55 -4.23 5.09
N TYR A 49 -1.03 -5.44 4.85
CA TYR A 49 -0.90 -6.01 3.50
C TYR A 49 -2.24 -6.13 2.79
N VAL A 50 -3.27 -6.66 3.46
CA VAL A 50 -4.62 -6.79 2.90
C VAL A 50 -5.23 -5.42 2.58
N ILE A 51 -5.04 -4.42 3.45
CA ILE A 51 -5.55 -3.05 3.23
C ILE A 51 -4.87 -2.41 2.02
N VAL A 52 -3.55 -2.62 1.84
CA VAL A 52 -2.81 -2.11 0.67
C VAL A 52 -3.35 -2.71 -0.61
N ILE A 53 -3.37 -4.05 -0.71
CA ILE A 53 -3.85 -4.78 -1.89
C ILE A 53 -5.28 -4.36 -2.23
N GLN A 54 -6.16 -4.32 -1.23
CA GLN A 54 -7.55 -3.98 -1.47
C GLN A 54 -7.73 -2.51 -1.89
N LYS A 55 -6.98 -1.57 -1.31
CA LYS A 55 -7.04 -0.15 -1.70
C LYS A 55 -6.55 0.06 -3.13
N THR A 56 -5.50 -0.64 -3.55
CA THR A 56 -4.97 -0.58 -4.92
C THR A 56 -5.96 -1.15 -5.93
N ILE A 57 -6.55 -2.31 -5.64
CA ILE A 57 -7.54 -2.94 -6.53
C ILE A 57 -8.81 -2.09 -6.66
N PHE A 58 -9.42 -1.66 -5.55
CA PHE A 58 -10.69 -0.93 -5.65
C PHE A 58 -10.54 0.52 -6.11
N GLY A 59 -9.47 1.20 -5.72
CA GLY A 59 -9.29 2.64 -5.99
C GLY A 59 -8.77 2.94 -7.38
N ASP A 60 -7.77 2.19 -7.84
CA ASP A 60 -7.04 2.49 -9.06
C ASP A 60 -7.46 1.58 -10.20
N MET A 61 -7.47 0.25 -9.96
CA MET A 61 -7.76 -0.73 -11.02
C MET A 61 -9.16 -0.62 -11.59
N THR A 62 -10.16 -0.31 -10.78
CA THR A 62 -11.55 -0.24 -11.26
C THR A 62 -11.72 0.74 -12.43
N LYS A 63 -11.05 1.89 -12.40
CA LYS A 63 -11.19 2.92 -13.46
C LYS A 63 -10.55 2.46 -14.77
N PHE A 64 -9.36 1.87 -14.70
CA PHE A 64 -8.65 1.35 -15.87
C PHE A 64 -9.24 0.04 -16.39
N MET A 65 -9.81 -0.79 -15.52
CA MET A 65 -10.58 -1.98 -15.90
C MET A 65 -11.82 -1.58 -16.71
N TRP A 66 -12.53 -0.52 -16.31
CA TRP A 66 -13.64 0.02 -17.10
C TRP A 66 -13.20 0.49 -18.48
N LEU A 67 -12.08 1.21 -18.57
CA LEU A 67 -11.51 1.63 -19.85
C LEU A 67 -11.19 0.42 -20.75
N SER A 68 -10.57 -0.62 -20.17
CA SER A 68 -10.19 -1.85 -20.87
C SER A 68 -11.43 -2.64 -21.32
N LEU A 69 -12.50 -2.69 -20.54
CA LEU A 69 -13.76 -3.33 -20.91
C LEU A 69 -14.47 -2.63 -22.07
N ILE A 70 -14.53 -1.29 -22.06
CA ILE A 70 -15.13 -0.52 -23.16
C ILE A 70 -14.34 -0.77 -24.46
N PHE A 71 -13.01 -0.77 -24.36
CA PHE A 71 -12.12 -1.08 -25.49
C PHE A 71 -12.34 -2.51 -26.01
N LEU A 72 -12.36 -3.51 -25.11
CA LEU A 72 -12.59 -4.92 -25.44
C LEU A 72 -13.93 -5.11 -26.15
N ILE A 73 -15.01 -4.55 -25.62
CA ILE A 73 -16.35 -4.66 -26.22
C ILE A 73 -16.38 -4.01 -27.61
N GLY A 74 -15.76 -2.83 -27.77
CA GLY A 74 -15.70 -2.12 -29.05
C GLY A 74 -15.00 -2.93 -30.15
N PHE A 75 -13.83 -3.48 -29.86
CA PHE A 75 -13.09 -4.32 -30.81
C PHE A 75 -13.76 -5.68 -31.04
N SER A 76 -14.32 -6.28 -30.00
CA SER A 76 -15.09 -7.52 -30.12
C SER A 76 -16.32 -7.34 -31.01
N ALA A 77 -17.01 -6.21 -30.91
CA ALA A 77 -18.15 -5.89 -31.78
C ALA A 77 -17.72 -5.70 -33.24
N ALA A 78 -16.59 -5.05 -33.50
CA ALA A 78 -16.04 -4.88 -34.84
C ALA A 78 -15.67 -6.23 -35.49
N VAL A 79 -14.99 -7.10 -34.74
CA VAL A 79 -14.62 -8.45 -35.19
C VAL A 79 -15.86 -9.32 -35.39
N TRP A 80 -16.81 -9.28 -34.45
CA TRP A 80 -18.08 -9.99 -34.54
C TRP A 80 -18.88 -9.58 -35.79
N MET A 81 -18.94 -8.29 -36.12
CA MET A 81 -19.63 -7.80 -37.32
C MET A 81 -19.07 -8.43 -38.60
N TYR A 82 -17.75 -8.59 -38.69
CA TYR A 82 -17.11 -9.25 -39.82
C TYR A 82 -17.47 -10.74 -39.89
N TYR A 83 -17.28 -11.48 -38.79
CA TYR A 83 -17.50 -12.93 -38.77
C TYR A 83 -18.99 -13.32 -38.86
N MET A 84 -19.91 -12.44 -38.46
CA MET A 84 -21.35 -12.65 -38.67
C MET A 84 -21.74 -12.69 -40.15
N THR A 85 -20.98 -12.02 -41.03
CA THR A 85 -21.21 -12.06 -42.49
C THR A 85 -20.63 -13.29 -43.17
N GLN A 86 -19.73 -14.01 -42.49
CA GLN A 86 -19.19 -15.29 -42.94
C GLN A 86 -20.04 -16.45 -42.39
N GLU A 87 -19.87 -17.64 -42.95
CA GLU A 87 -20.63 -18.80 -42.50
C GLU A 87 -20.30 -19.11 -41.02
N SER A 88 -21.31 -18.99 -40.15
CA SER A 88 -21.17 -19.04 -38.67
C SER A 88 -20.54 -20.31 -38.09
N LEU A 89 -20.33 -21.34 -38.91
CA LEU A 89 -19.70 -22.62 -38.54
C LEU A 89 -18.23 -22.71 -38.94
N ALA A 90 -17.73 -21.74 -39.72
CA ALA A 90 -16.38 -21.79 -40.26
C ALA A 90 -15.32 -21.54 -39.17
N VAL A 91 -15.62 -20.67 -38.18
CA VAL A 91 -14.75 -20.42 -37.02
C VAL A 91 -15.56 -20.51 -35.71
N PRO A 92 -15.48 -21.62 -34.95
CA PRO A 92 -16.29 -21.84 -33.75
C PRO A 92 -16.12 -20.76 -32.67
N GLN A 93 -14.95 -20.13 -32.61
CA GLN A 93 -14.57 -19.13 -31.61
C GLN A 93 -15.24 -17.75 -31.83
N TYR A 94 -15.85 -17.55 -32.99
CA TYR A 94 -16.57 -16.32 -33.35
C TYR A 94 -18.01 -16.63 -33.76
N ARG A 95 -18.66 -17.58 -33.09
CA ARG A 95 -20.06 -18.00 -33.38
C ARG A 95 -21.11 -17.11 -32.72
N SER A 96 -20.81 -16.51 -31.58
CA SER A 96 -21.72 -15.59 -30.90
C SER A 96 -20.96 -14.38 -30.35
N PHE A 97 -21.66 -13.27 -30.13
CA PHE A 97 -21.06 -12.08 -29.55
C PHE A 97 -20.42 -12.33 -28.17
N PRO A 98 -21.06 -13.04 -27.20
CA PRO A 98 -20.44 -13.35 -25.92
C PRO A 98 -19.19 -14.24 -26.03
N ILE A 99 -19.22 -15.23 -26.93
CA ILE A 99 -18.06 -16.10 -27.18
C ILE A 99 -16.94 -15.27 -27.81
N THR A 100 -17.25 -14.38 -28.75
CA THR A 100 -16.27 -13.47 -29.37
C THR A 100 -15.62 -12.55 -28.35
N VAL A 101 -16.40 -11.94 -27.45
CA VAL A 101 -15.87 -11.10 -26.36
C VAL A 101 -14.95 -11.91 -25.45
N PHE A 102 -15.32 -13.16 -25.14
CA PHE A 102 -14.49 -14.05 -24.33
C PHE A 102 -13.19 -14.44 -25.04
N THR A 103 -13.25 -14.85 -26.30
CA THR A 103 -12.07 -15.15 -27.14
C THR A 103 -11.13 -13.93 -27.26
N GLN A 104 -11.68 -12.73 -27.45
CA GLN A 104 -10.89 -11.50 -27.52
C GLN A 104 -10.27 -11.13 -26.16
N PHE A 105 -10.93 -11.46 -25.05
CA PHE A 105 -10.35 -11.30 -23.71
C PHE A 105 -9.18 -12.25 -23.49
N GLU A 106 -9.32 -13.52 -23.86
CA GLU A 106 -8.22 -14.50 -23.80
C GLU A 106 -7.03 -14.06 -24.65
N LEU A 107 -7.30 -13.52 -25.85
CA LEU A 107 -6.30 -12.93 -26.73
C LEU A 107 -5.64 -11.68 -26.11
N SER A 108 -6.39 -10.83 -25.40
CA SER A 108 -5.84 -9.62 -24.74
C SER A 108 -4.88 -9.94 -23.58
N ILE A 109 -5.07 -11.08 -22.91
CA ILE A 109 -4.19 -11.57 -21.85
C ILE A 109 -3.02 -12.37 -22.42
N GLY A 110 -3.14 -12.87 -23.65
CA GLY A 110 -2.16 -13.75 -24.29
C GLY A 110 -2.31 -15.22 -23.88
N LEU A 111 -3.53 -15.65 -23.52
CA LEU A 111 -3.81 -17.05 -23.16
C LEU A 111 -3.94 -17.96 -24.39
N ILE A 112 -4.33 -17.39 -25.53
CA ILE A 112 -4.50 -18.09 -26.80
C ILE A 112 -3.75 -17.38 -27.91
N ASP A 113 -3.27 -18.13 -28.88
CA ASP A 113 -2.77 -17.58 -30.14
C ASP A 113 -3.92 -17.08 -31.01
N LEU A 114 -3.59 -16.23 -31.98
CA LEU A 114 -4.57 -15.69 -32.91
C LEU A 114 -5.25 -16.85 -33.67
N PRO A 115 -6.58 -17.02 -33.54
CA PRO A 115 -7.28 -18.12 -34.19
C PRO A 115 -7.48 -17.78 -35.66
N VAL A 116 -6.43 -18.02 -36.44
CA VAL A 116 -6.43 -17.89 -37.89
C VAL A 116 -6.47 -19.29 -38.48
N ASP A 117 -7.65 -19.69 -38.93
CA ASP A 117 -7.77 -20.87 -39.78
C ASP A 117 -7.24 -20.53 -41.18
N HIS A 118 -6.08 -21.06 -41.53
CA HIS A 118 -5.46 -20.88 -42.86
C HIS A 118 -6.25 -21.52 -44.00
N THR A 119 -7.27 -22.33 -43.68
CA THR A 119 -8.16 -23.00 -44.62
C THR A 119 -9.27 -22.08 -45.15
N LEU A 120 -9.50 -20.95 -44.50
CA LEU A 120 -10.55 -19.99 -44.84
C LEU A 120 -9.94 -18.68 -45.33
N TYR A 121 -10.39 -18.21 -46.48
CA TYR A 121 -9.97 -16.92 -47.00
C TYR A 121 -10.55 -15.79 -46.13
N THR A 122 -9.70 -15.19 -45.32
CA THR A 122 -10.04 -14.02 -44.50
C THR A 122 -9.44 -12.77 -45.12
N HIS A 123 -10.23 -11.68 -45.16
CA HIS A 123 -9.76 -10.43 -45.73
C HIS A 123 -8.62 -9.85 -44.87
N PRO A 124 -7.50 -9.35 -45.46
CA PRO A 124 -6.32 -8.88 -44.72
C PRO A 124 -6.61 -7.77 -43.69
N VAL A 125 -7.69 -7.01 -43.93
CA VAL A 125 -8.18 -5.98 -42.99
C VAL A 125 -8.47 -6.55 -41.60
N VAL A 126 -8.96 -7.79 -41.50
CA VAL A 126 -9.30 -8.43 -40.23
C VAL A 126 -8.05 -8.83 -39.45
N HIS A 127 -7.02 -9.30 -40.15
CA HIS A 127 -5.71 -9.54 -39.53
C HIS A 127 -5.13 -8.24 -38.99
N CYS A 128 -5.22 -7.13 -39.75
CA CYS A 128 -4.85 -5.80 -39.25
C CYS A 128 -5.63 -5.41 -37.99
N VAL A 129 -6.95 -5.62 -37.95
CA VAL A 129 -7.78 -5.31 -36.77
C VAL A 129 -7.32 -6.09 -35.55
N HIS A 130 -7.03 -7.40 -35.69
CA HIS A 130 -6.55 -8.23 -34.58
C HIS A 130 -5.14 -7.83 -34.10
N ILE A 131 -4.24 -7.50 -35.02
CA ILE A 131 -2.90 -7.02 -34.65
C ILE A 131 -3.00 -5.68 -33.90
N CYS A 132 -3.79 -4.74 -34.41
CA CYS A 132 -4.04 -3.46 -33.74
C CYS A 132 -4.66 -3.65 -32.36
N PHE A 133 -5.67 -4.54 -32.25
CA PHE A 133 -6.28 -4.90 -30.98
C PHE A 133 -5.26 -5.46 -29.98
N SER A 134 -4.43 -6.41 -30.42
CA SER A 134 -3.41 -7.05 -29.58
C SER A 134 -2.39 -6.03 -29.08
N VAL A 135 -1.84 -5.18 -29.95
CA VAL A 135 -0.86 -4.15 -29.58
C VAL A 135 -1.45 -3.16 -28.58
N ILE A 136 -2.64 -2.61 -28.86
CA ILE A 136 -3.28 -1.64 -27.97
C ILE A 136 -3.67 -2.28 -26.64
N SER A 137 -4.20 -3.51 -26.65
CA SER A 137 -4.55 -4.26 -25.43
C SER A 137 -3.32 -4.50 -24.55
N TYR A 138 -2.20 -4.90 -25.13
CA TYR A 138 -0.96 -5.06 -24.37
C TYR A 138 -0.48 -3.74 -23.79
N ILE A 139 -0.52 -2.64 -24.55
CA ILE A 139 -0.17 -1.31 -24.02
C ILE A 139 -1.08 -0.94 -22.84
N LEU A 140 -2.40 -1.15 -22.96
CA LEU A 140 -3.36 -0.88 -21.87
C LEU A 140 -3.10 -1.76 -20.65
N LEU A 141 -2.83 -3.05 -20.84
CA LEU A 141 -2.58 -4.01 -19.77
C LEU A 141 -1.23 -3.73 -19.07
N PHE A 142 -0.19 -3.38 -19.82
CA PHE A 142 1.07 -2.93 -19.24
C PHE A 142 0.90 -1.60 -18.50
N ASN A 143 0.14 -0.65 -19.04
CA ASN A 143 -0.14 0.61 -18.35
C ASN A 143 -0.87 0.39 -17.02
N LEU A 144 -1.82 -0.57 -16.98
CA LEU A 144 -2.49 -1.01 -15.75
C LEU A 144 -1.50 -1.62 -14.75
N LEU A 145 -0.62 -2.52 -15.22
CA LEU A 145 0.36 -3.20 -14.37
C LEU A 145 1.40 -2.21 -13.82
N ILE A 146 1.88 -1.28 -14.65
CA ILE A 146 2.84 -0.24 -14.24
C ILE A 146 2.18 0.70 -13.24
N ALA A 147 0.92 1.10 -13.45
CA ALA A 147 0.18 1.90 -12.47
C ALA A 147 0.11 1.18 -11.11
N MET A 148 -0.30 -0.09 -11.07
CA MET A 148 -0.32 -0.90 -9.84
C MET A 148 1.03 -1.02 -9.17
N MET A 149 2.04 -1.40 -9.95
CA MET A 149 3.37 -1.66 -9.43
C MET A 149 4.00 -0.35 -8.95
N SER A 150 3.80 0.76 -9.65
CA SER A 150 4.24 2.08 -9.21
C SER A 150 3.57 2.48 -7.89
N ASP A 151 2.27 2.26 -7.73
CA ASP A 151 1.53 2.63 -6.51
C ASP A 151 1.90 1.76 -5.29
N THR A 152 2.15 0.47 -5.53
CA THR A 152 2.64 -0.45 -4.49
C THR A 152 4.10 -0.17 -4.13
N GLN A 153 4.97 0.13 -5.12
CA GLN A 153 6.35 0.53 -4.89
C GLN A 153 6.42 1.88 -4.14
N TRP A 154 5.58 2.85 -4.49
CA TRP A 154 5.47 4.12 -3.76
C TRP A 154 5.14 3.89 -2.29
N ARG A 155 4.13 3.08 -2.00
CA ARG A 155 3.72 2.81 -0.61
C ARG A 155 4.76 1.97 0.16
N VAL A 156 5.36 0.97 -0.49
CA VAL A 156 6.39 0.11 0.11
C VAL A 156 7.70 0.87 0.33
N THR A 157 8.01 1.88 -0.48
CA THR A 157 9.25 2.66 -0.36
C THR A 157 9.12 3.82 0.63
N GLN A 158 7.95 4.47 0.70
CA GLN A 158 7.74 5.65 1.55
C GLN A 158 7.42 5.30 3.01
N GLU A 159 6.77 4.16 3.29
CA GLU A 159 6.24 3.83 4.62
C GLU A 159 6.88 2.60 5.29
N ARG A 160 7.88 1.94 4.68
CA ARG A 160 8.41 0.66 5.18
C ARG A 160 8.84 0.70 6.64
N ASP A 161 9.54 1.77 7.03
CA ASP A 161 10.10 1.92 8.37
C ASP A 161 9.01 2.25 9.40
N GLU A 162 8.01 3.03 8.99
CA GLU A 162 6.86 3.35 9.85
C GLU A 162 5.91 2.17 9.99
N LEU A 163 5.64 1.43 8.91
CA LEU A 163 4.85 0.19 8.93
C LEU A 163 5.55 -0.90 9.74
N TRP A 164 6.85 -1.12 9.54
CA TRP A 164 7.65 -2.04 10.34
C TRP A 164 7.59 -1.68 11.83
N ARG A 165 7.82 -0.41 12.19
CA ARG A 165 7.75 0.07 13.58
C ARG A 165 6.35 -0.10 14.16
N THR A 166 5.32 0.24 13.40
CA THR A 166 3.93 0.09 13.82
C THR A 166 3.59 -1.38 14.07
N GLN A 167 4.07 -2.28 13.21
CA GLN A 167 3.85 -3.71 13.34
C GLN A 167 4.61 -4.32 14.52
N VAL A 168 5.84 -3.90 14.79
CA VAL A 168 6.58 -4.32 16.00
C VAL A 168 5.88 -3.84 17.27
N VAL A 169 5.42 -2.58 17.30
CA VAL A 169 4.73 -2.03 18.48
C VAL A 169 3.39 -2.70 18.70
N ALA A 170 2.58 -2.83 17.65
CA ALA A 170 1.28 -3.44 17.77
C ALA A 170 1.42 -4.92 18.17
N THR A 171 2.40 -5.68 17.65
CA THR A 171 2.52 -7.13 17.92
C THR A 171 2.90 -7.35 19.36
N THR A 172 3.78 -6.49 19.87
CA THR A 172 4.14 -6.42 21.29
C THR A 172 2.92 -6.11 22.15
N LEU A 173 2.11 -5.11 21.78
CA LEU A 173 0.89 -4.74 22.50
C LEU A 173 -0.20 -5.82 22.46
N MET A 174 -0.35 -6.52 21.33
CA MET A 174 -1.27 -7.63 21.19
C MET A 174 -0.83 -8.82 22.06
N LEU A 175 0.48 -9.10 22.13
CA LEU A 175 1.04 -10.09 23.04
C LEU A 175 0.77 -9.72 24.51
N GLU A 176 1.01 -8.46 24.87
CA GLU A 176 0.80 -7.92 26.21
C GLU A 176 -0.67 -8.03 26.64
N ARG A 177 -1.61 -7.68 25.74
CA ARG A 177 -3.05 -7.81 25.99
C ARG A 177 -3.54 -9.24 26.11
N ARG A 178 -2.84 -10.21 25.53
CA ARG A 178 -3.17 -11.64 25.58
C ARG A 178 -2.54 -12.35 26.78
N LEU A 179 -1.57 -11.72 27.45
CA LEU A 179 -0.90 -12.30 28.63
C LEU A 179 -1.77 -12.14 29.89
N PRO A 180 -2.02 -13.22 30.65
CA PRO A 180 -2.74 -13.13 31.91
C PRO A 180 -1.96 -12.31 32.95
N LEU A 181 -2.68 -11.56 33.79
CA LEU A 181 -2.16 -10.62 34.80
C LEU A 181 -1.03 -11.15 35.71
N ARG A 182 -0.91 -12.47 35.88
CA ARG A 182 0.16 -13.11 36.67
C ARG A 182 1.51 -13.19 35.97
N LEU A 183 1.55 -13.09 34.64
CA LEU A 183 2.77 -13.15 33.83
C LEU A 183 3.29 -11.78 33.45
N TRP A 184 2.62 -10.69 33.87
CA TRP A 184 3.06 -9.34 33.55
C TRP A 184 4.30 -9.03 34.40
N PRO A 185 5.50 -8.91 33.80
CA PRO A 185 6.66 -8.52 34.57
C PRO A 185 6.44 -7.10 35.10
N ARG A 186 6.75 -6.86 36.37
CA ARG A 186 6.78 -5.51 36.93
C ARG A 186 7.89 -4.72 36.22
N LEU A 187 7.51 -3.96 35.19
CA LEU A 187 8.40 -3.13 34.40
C LEU A 187 8.56 -1.75 35.07
N GLY A 188 9.79 -1.34 35.34
CA GLY A 188 10.13 -0.03 35.90
C GLY A 188 10.90 -0.09 37.22
N VAL A 189 11.70 0.94 37.49
CA VAL A 189 12.48 1.09 38.72
C VAL A 189 11.71 2.00 39.69
N CYS A 190 11.54 1.57 40.94
CA CYS A 190 10.88 2.38 41.96
C CYS A 190 11.79 3.52 42.41
N GLY A 191 11.32 4.77 42.23
CA GLY A 191 12.07 5.98 42.58
C GLY A 191 12.33 6.16 44.08
N LEU A 192 11.66 5.37 44.94
CA LEU A 192 11.84 5.43 46.39
C LEU A 192 13.28 5.08 46.81
N ALA A 193 13.89 4.09 46.13
CA ALA A 193 15.27 3.67 46.39
C ALA A 193 16.31 4.74 46.08
N PHE A 194 15.95 5.76 45.29
CA PHE A 194 16.85 6.83 44.84
C PHE A 194 16.44 8.21 45.38
N GLY A 195 15.41 8.30 46.22
CA GLY A 195 14.92 9.57 46.77
C GLY A 195 14.12 10.44 45.77
N LEU A 196 13.65 9.85 44.66
CA LEU A 196 12.82 10.54 43.65
C LEU A 196 11.31 10.49 43.96
N GLY A 197 10.92 10.01 45.13
CA GLY A 197 9.52 9.89 45.56
C GLY A 197 8.82 8.63 45.04
N GLU A 198 7.51 8.50 45.31
CA GLU A 198 6.68 7.33 44.96
C GLU A 198 6.24 7.34 43.48
N ARG A 199 7.21 7.27 42.56
CA ARG A 199 6.93 7.17 41.12
C ARG A 199 7.81 6.08 40.49
N TRP A 200 7.29 5.48 39.42
CA TRP A 200 8.01 4.49 38.62
C TRP A 200 8.78 5.19 37.50
N TYR A 201 10.04 4.81 37.32
CA TYR A 201 10.93 5.41 36.34
C TYR A 201 11.47 4.36 35.37
N LEU A 202 11.57 4.74 34.09
CA LEU A 202 12.24 3.95 33.05
C LEU A 202 13.59 4.61 32.75
N ARG A 203 14.67 3.84 32.84
CA ARG A 203 16.00 4.31 32.46
C ARG A 203 16.11 4.29 30.94
N VAL A 204 16.40 5.45 30.34
CA VAL A 204 16.70 5.59 28.92
C VAL A 204 18.14 6.05 28.80
N GLU A 205 18.97 5.27 28.10
CA GLU A 205 20.34 5.65 27.78
C GLU A 205 20.41 6.11 26.32
N ASP A 206 20.42 7.42 26.10
CA ASP A 206 20.71 7.98 24.79
C ASP A 206 22.22 8.06 24.60
N ARG A 207 22.76 7.21 23.71
CA ARG A 207 24.11 7.37 23.18
C ARG A 207 24.12 8.57 22.23
N ASN A 208 24.39 9.74 22.78
CA ASN A 208 24.57 10.97 22.00
C ASN A 208 26.00 11.02 21.44
N ASP A 209 26.26 10.25 20.38
CA ASP A 209 27.53 10.34 19.67
C ASP A 209 27.58 11.67 18.88
N PRO A 210 28.51 12.58 19.18
CA PRO A 210 28.59 13.89 18.52
C PRO A 210 28.85 13.78 17.01
N LEU A 211 29.47 12.67 16.58
CA LEU A 211 29.65 12.32 15.17
C LEU A 211 28.32 12.00 14.48
N VAL A 212 27.42 11.28 15.15
CA VAL A 212 26.09 10.93 14.62
C VAL A 212 25.20 12.17 14.56
N GLN A 213 25.30 13.10 15.52
CA GLN A 213 24.61 14.39 15.43
C GLN A 213 25.13 15.27 14.28
N LYS A 214 26.45 15.34 14.07
CA LYS A 214 27.02 16.06 12.93
C LYS A 214 26.57 15.43 11.61
N MET A 215 26.63 14.09 11.51
CA MET A 215 26.18 13.35 10.32
C MET A 215 24.68 13.56 10.04
N ARG A 216 23.81 13.53 11.06
CA ARG A 216 22.38 13.87 10.91
C ARG A 216 22.20 15.30 10.41
N ARG A 217 22.96 16.28 10.91
CA ARG A 217 22.90 17.68 10.44
C ARG A 217 23.27 17.81 8.97
N TYR A 218 24.32 17.11 8.52
CA TYR A 218 24.69 17.06 7.10
C TYR A 218 23.59 16.41 6.26
N ILE A 219 23.07 15.25 6.66
CA ILE A 219 21.97 14.57 5.97
C ILE A 219 20.74 15.48 5.85
N THR A 220 20.35 16.20 6.91
CA THR A 220 19.23 17.15 6.86
C THR A 220 19.50 18.38 6.00
N ALA A 221 20.77 18.82 5.88
CA ALA A 221 21.14 19.92 4.99
C ALA A 221 21.04 19.49 3.52
N PHE A 222 21.57 18.30 3.19
CA PHE A 222 21.49 17.74 1.84
C PHE A 222 20.07 17.34 1.42
N SER A 223 19.22 16.90 2.36
CA SER A 223 17.81 16.62 2.07
C SER A 223 17.00 17.89 1.76
N LYS A 224 17.46 19.06 2.22
CA LYS A 224 16.81 20.36 1.98
C LYS A 224 17.21 21.01 0.65
N GLU A 225 18.31 20.58 0.05
CA GLU A 225 18.77 21.04 -1.26
C GLU A 225 18.07 20.32 -2.44
N GLY A 226 17.26 19.29 -2.16
CA GLY A 226 16.51 18.54 -3.17
C GLY A 226 15.03 18.95 -3.36
N GLU A 227 14.50 19.87 -2.57
CA GLU A 227 13.15 20.43 -2.82
C GLU A 227 13.25 21.67 -3.74
N PRO A 228 12.45 21.77 -4.83
CA PRO A 228 12.42 22.98 -5.63
C PRO A 228 11.92 24.15 -4.78
N PRO A 229 12.42 25.39 -4.98
CA PRO A 229 12.08 26.50 -4.12
C PRO A 229 10.59 26.81 -4.24
N LYS A 230 9.86 26.74 -3.12
CA LYS A 230 8.61 27.52 -3.00
C LYS A 230 9.01 28.98 -3.01
N GLU A 231 8.67 29.67 -4.09
CA GLU A 231 8.77 31.12 -4.22
C GLU A 231 8.19 31.78 -2.97
N LYS A 232 9.05 32.39 -2.18
CA LYS A 232 8.70 33.56 -1.38
C LYS A 232 9.56 34.69 -1.90
N GLU A 233 8.89 35.47 -2.76
CA GLU A 233 9.18 36.85 -3.07
C GLU A 233 9.67 37.58 -1.82
N GLU A 234 10.92 38.05 -1.81
CA GLU A 234 11.27 39.29 -1.14
C GLU A 234 12.58 39.86 -1.71
N THR A 235 12.36 40.97 -2.40
CA THR A 235 13.24 41.92 -3.05
C THR A 235 14.60 42.14 -2.42
N SER A 236 15.62 41.97 -3.27
CA SER A 236 16.99 42.47 -3.20
C SER A 236 17.16 43.90 -2.65
N LYS A 237 18.21 44.13 -1.86
CA LYS A 237 19.43 44.82 -2.35
C LYS A 237 20.60 44.78 -1.34
N PRO A 238 21.86 44.89 -1.80
CA PRO A 238 23.05 44.41 -1.08
C PRO A 238 24.07 45.51 -0.68
N ASP A 239 25.04 45.05 0.11
CA ASP A 239 26.45 45.49 0.24
C ASP A 239 26.79 46.79 1.00
N PRO A 240 28.07 47.00 1.39
CA PRO A 240 28.91 46.17 2.26
C PRO A 240 29.67 47.06 3.28
N ASP A 241 30.43 46.51 4.25
CA ASP A 241 31.78 47.01 4.59
C ASP A 241 32.44 46.28 5.76
N ASN A 242 33.76 46.17 5.64
CA ASN A 242 34.69 45.40 6.45
C ASN A 242 35.05 46.05 7.81
N VAL A 243 35.67 45.19 8.64
CA VAL A 243 36.67 45.44 9.71
C VAL A 243 36.17 45.27 11.16
N PRO A 244 36.80 44.38 11.98
CA PRO A 244 36.55 44.24 13.42
C PRO A 244 37.46 45.18 14.25
N PRO A 245 37.08 45.58 15.48
CA PRO A 245 37.84 45.10 16.65
C PRO A 245 37.09 45.00 18.01
N GLU A 246 37.67 44.16 18.87
CA GLU A 246 37.86 44.22 20.33
C GLU A 246 36.76 44.61 21.36
N ALA A 247 36.67 43.73 22.37
CA ALA A 247 36.48 43.93 23.82
C ALA A 247 35.63 45.10 24.36
N ASN A 248 34.52 44.78 25.05
CA ASN A 248 34.44 44.97 26.51
C ASN A 248 33.15 44.42 27.16
N SER A 249 33.34 44.00 28.41
CA SER A 249 32.44 43.54 29.46
C SER A 249 30.98 44.03 29.49
N VAL A 250 30.03 43.13 29.80
CA VAL A 250 29.00 43.35 30.85
C VAL A 250 28.62 42.01 31.50
N VAL A 251 28.88 41.92 32.80
CA VAL A 251 28.40 40.89 33.73
C VAL A 251 26.89 41.06 33.96
N LYS A 252 26.10 39.99 33.81
CA LYS A 252 24.75 39.88 34.42
C LYS A 252 24.60 38.54 35.13
N SER A 253 24.68 38.61 36.45
CA SER A 253 24.41 37.53 37.41
C SER A 253 22.94 37.09 37.40
N ARG A 254 22.68 35.78 37.28
CA ARG A 254 21.39 35.14 37.61
C ARG A 254 21.56 34.22 38.84
N PRO A 255 20.55 34.12 39.72
CA PRO A 255 20.69 33.45 41.01
C PRO A 255 20.71 31.92 40.89
N ARG A 256 21.53 31.28 41.76
CA ARG A 256 21.72 29.84 41.89
C ARG A 256 20.43 29.12 42.30
N ILE A 257 19.86 28.35 41.39
CA ILE A 257 18.91 27.27 41.71
C ILE A 257 19.70 26.09 42.33
N GLN A 258 19.14 25.54 43.40
CA GLN A 258 19.72 24.59 44.34
C GLN A 258 20.45 23.38 43.71
N ARG A 259 21.63 23.07 44.27
CA ARG A 259 22.53 21.94 43.97
C ARG A 259 22.02 20.53 44.34
N ARG A 260 20.72 20.34 44.62
CA ARG A 260 20.17 19.04 45.03
C ARG A 260 20.02 17.98 43.91
N PRO A 261 19.72 18.29 42.64
CA PRO A 261 19.51 17.23 41.64
C PRO A 261 20.82 16.50 41.28
N ILE A 262 21.96 17.20 41.33
CA ILE A 262 23.26 16.66 40.88
C ILE A 262 23.75 15.50 41.78
N LYS A 263 23.54 15.58 43.10
CA LYS A 263 23.95 14.52 44.03
C LYS A 263 23.18 13.21 43.81
N CYS A 264 21.90 13.31 43.46
CA CYS A 264 21.04 12.16 43.18
C CYS A 264 21.47 11.44 41.89
N TRP A 265 21.89 12.19 40.85
CA TRP A 265 22.48 11.63 39.63
C TRP A 265 23.84 10.93 39.86
N GLN A 266 24.64 11.41 40.82
CA GLN A 266 25.91 10.77 41.17
C GLN A 266 25.71 9.45 41.92
N LEU A 267 24.69 9.34 42.77
CA LEU A 267 24.29 8.09 43.42
C LEU A 267 23.83 7.02 42.40
N ILE A 268 23.11 7.43 41.35
CA ILE A 268 22.69 6.52 40.26
C ILE A 268 23.91 6.00 39.46
N ARG A 269 24.97 6.80 39.31
CA ARG A 269 26.21 6.35 38.65
C ARG A 269 27.01 5.37 39.48
N GLN A 270 26.99 5.51 40.81
CA GLN A 270 27.77 4.66 41.72
C GLN A 270 27.11 3.32 42.03
N SER A 271 25.80 3.17 41.84
CA SER A 271 25.11 1.88 42.02
C SER A 271 25.24 0.91 40.83
N ILE A 272 26.18 1.15 39.93
CA ILE A 272 26.40 0.41 38.67
C ILE A 272 27.80 -0.25 38.65
N GLU A 273 28.66 0.06 39.62
CA GLU A 273 29.86 -0.73 39.94
C GLU A 273 29.54 -1.74 41.05
#